data_AF-A0A376BNS0-F1
#
_entry.id   AF-A0A376BNS0-F1
#
_cell.length_a   1.000
_cell.length_b   1.000
_cell.length_c   1.000
_cell.angle_alpha   90.00
_cell.angle_beta   90.00
_cell.angle_gamma   90.00
#
_symmetry.space_group_name_H-M   'P 1'
#
loop_
_entity.id
_entity.type
_entity.pdbx_description
1 polymer ?
#
loop_
_entity_poly.entity_id
_entity_poly.type
_entity_poly.pdbx_seq_one_letter_code
_entity_poly.pdbx_strand_id
1 'polypeptide(L)'
;MQIAYIDLETDRDNRHILDMGAICGQQHIHTTHLPELLNTIQAADFLCGHHFLHHDFPHLQAHLAQLNFHAHDVIDTLLLSPLLFPARPYHALDKDYKTQFDESNNPLTDCFITRDLLDSEQQAFFRLPENLQTIFYQLLGQTNGFAAFFRSMGFQAACNDVAQLIHQTFHEHICHHAPLDDIITQHPTALAYALSLIHC
;
A
#
# COMPACT_ATOMS: atom_id res chain seq x y z
N MET A 1 5.63 -16.08 -2.07
CA MET A 1 5.37 -14.99 -3.01
C MET A 1 6.52 -14.02 -3.02
N GLN A 2 6.74 -13.37 -4.15
CA GLN A 2 7.78 -12.38 -4.38
C GLN A 2 7.14 -11.01 -4.64
N ILE A 3 7.60 -9.97 -3.95
CA ILE A 3 7.16 -8.59 -4.15
C ILE A 3 8.29 -7.84 -4.85
N ALA A 4 7.97 -7.13 -5.92
CA ALA A 4 8.87 -6.16 -6.53
C ALA A 4 8.59 -4.76 -5.96
N TYR A 5 9.61 -4.11 -5.42
CA TYR A 5 9.54 -2.72 -4.98
C TYR A 5 10.01 -1.84 -6.13
N ILE A 6 9.27 -0.78 -6.44
CA ILE A 6 9.53 0.10 -7.58
C ILE A 6 9.31 1.54 -7.14
N ASP A 7 10.21 2.41 -7.59
CA ASP A 7 10.11 3.87 -7.44
C ASP A 7 10.63 4.53 -8.72
N LEU A 8 9.98 5.60 -9.16
CA LEU A 8 10.36 6.36 -10.36
C LEU A 8 10.62 7.83 -9.99
N GLU A 9 11.70 8.35 -10.55
CA GLU A 9 11.91 9.79 -10.62
C GLU A 9 11.38 10.30 -11.94
N THR A 10 10.53 11.33 -11.89
CA THR A 10 9.95 11.95 -13.09
C THR A 10 10.40 13.39 -13.24
N ASP A 11 10.21 13.96 -14.42
CA ASP A 11 10.37 15.40 -14.62
C ASP A 11 9.38 16.22 -13.77
N ARG A 12 9.59 17.54 -13.70
CA ARG A 12 8.81 18.45 -12.84
C ARG A 12 7.30 18.45 -13.16
N ASP A 13 6.95 18.09 -14.39
CA ASP A 13 5.56 18.06 -14.85
C ASP A 13 4.94 16.65 -14.73
N ASN A 14 5.68 15.68 -14.17
CA ASN A 14 5.30 14.28 -14.04
C ASN A 14 4.88 13.64 -15.38
N ARG A 15 5.66 13.88 -16.44
CA ARG A 15 5.38 13.41 -17.81
C ARG A 15 6.37 12.39 -18.32
N HIS A 16 7.62 12.47 -17.88
CA HIS A 16 8.69 11.60 -18.35
C HIS A 16 9.43 11.00 -17.17
N ILE A 17 9.67 9.69 -17.25
CA ILE A 17 10.56 8.98 -16.34
C ILE A 17 12.00 9.42 -16.64
N LEU A 18 12.68 9.90 -15.61
CA LEU A 18 14.09 10.31 -15.64
C LEU A 18 14.98 9.22 -15.05
N ASP A 19 14.51 8.55 -14.00
CA ASP A 19 15.28 7.54 -13.27
C ASP A 19 14.36 6.50 -12.63
N MET A 20 14.87 5.30 -12.37
CA MET A 20 14.07 4.18 -11.85
C MET A 20 14.88 3.31 -10.90
N GLY A 21 14.23 2.89 -9.83
CA GLY A 21 14.74 1.92 -8.87
C GLY A 21 13.86 0.68 -8.86
N ALA A 22 14.47 -0.50 -8.68
CA ALA A 22 13.70 -1.68 -8.33
C ALA A 22 14.47 -2.69 -7.47
N ILE A 23 13.71 -3.39 -6.63
CA ILE A 23 14.15 -4.53 -5.83
C ILE A 23 13.20 -5.69 -6.09
N CYS A 24 13.72 -6.84 -6.54
CA CYS A 24 12.94 -8.06 -6.70
C CYS A 24 13.79 -9.26 -6.26
N GLY A 25 13.47 -9.85 -5.09
CA GLY A 25 14.30 -10.90 -4.50
C GLY A 25 15.73 -10.41 -4.20
N GLN A 26 16.73 -10.99 -4.86
CA GLN A 26 18.14 -10.59 -4.74
C GLN A 26 18.58 -9.55 -5.78
N GLN A 27 17.72 -9.23 -6.76
CA GLN A 27 18.04 -8.29 -7.82
C GLN A 27 17.71 -6.88 -7.38
N HIS A 28 18.71 -6.00 -7.37
CA HIS A 28 18.58 -4.59 -7.08
C HIS A 28 19.13 -3.80 -8.27
N ILE A 29 18.35 -2.86 -8.78
CA ILE A 29 18.74 -2.05 -9.93
C ILE A 29 18.41 -0.58 -9.69
N HIS A 30 19.27 0.26 -10.25
CA HIS A 30 19.07 1.70 -10.44
C HIS A 30 19.40 1.96 -11.90
N THR A 31 18.41 2.41 -12.68
CA THR A 31 18.54 2.49 -14.14
C THR A 31 17.66 3.56 -14.75
N THR A 32 18.11 4.11 -15.87
CA THR A 32 17.30 4.96 -16.76
C THR A 32 16.70 4.17 -17.93
N HIS A 33 16.95 2.86 -18.01
CA HIS A 33 16.51 2.00 -19.11
C HIS A 33 15.31 1.14 -18.70
N LEU A 34 14.14 1.47 -19.23
CA LEU A 34 12.88 0.78 -18.91
C LEU A 34 12.93 -0.76 -19.11
N PRO A 35 13.58 -1.31 -20.16
CA PRO A 35 13.68 -2.77 -20.30
C PRO A 35 14.40 -3.46 -19.13
N GLU A 36 15.38 -2.82 -18.50
CA GLU A 36 16.06 -3.38 -17.32
C GLU A 36 15.13 -3.44 -16.10
N LEU A 37 14.30 -2.39 -15.92
CA LEU A 37 13.24 -2.38 -14.92
C LEU A 37 12.27 -3.55 -15.13
N LEU A 38 11.70 -3.66 -16.33
CA LEU A 38 10.71 -4.70 -16.66
C LEU A 38 11.29 -6.11 -16.49
N ASN A 39 12.52 -6.32 -16.92
CA ASN A 39 13.20 -7.61 -16.75
C ASN A 39 13.42 -7.99 -15.29
N THR A 40 13.61 -7.01 -14.41
CA THR A 40 13.83 -7.25 -12.97
C THR A 40 12.53 -7.62 -12.26
N ILE A 41 11.41 -7.00 -12.64
CA ILE A 41 10.13 -7.16 -11.93
C ILE A 41 9.25 -8.28 -12.49
N GLN A 42 9.52 -8.79 -13.69
CA GLN A 42 8.66 -9.77 -14.39
C GLN A 42 8.38 -11.07 -13.61
N ALA A 43 9.23 -11.43 -12.65
CA ALA A 43 9.07 -12.65 -11.85
C ALA A 43 8.27 -12.43 -10.55
N ALA A 44 7.90 -11.18 -10.23
CA ALA A 44 7.15 -10.88 -9.02
C ALA A 44 5.68 -11.32 -9.11
N ASP A 45 5.08 -11.58 -7.95
CA ASP A 45 3.64 -11.82 -7.81
C ASP A 45 2.88 -10.51 -7.57
N PHE A 46 3.52 -9.53 -6.94
CA PHE A 46 2.96 -8.23 -6.57
C PHE A 46 3.96 -7.11 -6.79
N LEU A 47 3.44 -5.90 -7.01
CA LEU A 47 4.22 -4.67 -7.07
C LEU A 47 3.99 -3.86 -5.80
N CYS A 48 5.03 -3.17 -5.32
CA CYS A 48 4.93 -2.29 -4.17
C CYS A 48 5.70 -1.00 -4.41
N GLY A 49 5.15 0.11 -3.93
CA GLY A 49 5.81 1.40 -3.93
C GLY A 49 5.14 2.35 -2.92
N HIS A 50 5.66 3.57 -2.81
CA HIS A 50 5.07 4.62 -1.99
C HIS A 50 4.40 5.64 -2.89
N HIS A 51 3.07 5.74 -2.86
CA HIS A 51 2.26 6.51 -3.82
C HIS A 51 2.24 5.96 -5.26
N PHE A 52 2.74 4.74 -5.44
CA PHE A 52 2.95 4.12 -6.74
C PHE A 52 1.68 4.00 -7.58
N LEU A 53 0.53 3.68 -6.96
CA LEU A 53 -0.69 3.43 -7.72
C LEU A 53 -1.18 4.67 -8.49
N HIS A 54 -0.98 5.85 -7.90
CA HIS A 54 -1.43 7.11 -8.48
C HIS A 54 -0.33 7.83 -9.26
N HIS A 55 0.91 7.73 -8.79
CA HIS A 55 2.03 8.48 -9.33
C HIS A 55 2.77 7.72 -10.45
N ASP A 56 3.30 6.55 -10.14
CA ASP A 56 4.23 5.80 -10.98
C ASP A 56 3.53 4.84 -11.95
N PHE A 57 2.50 4.15 -11.47
CA PHE A 57 1.75 3.14 -12.24
C PHE A 57 1.22 3.67 -13.59
N PRO A 58 0.67 4.90 -13.71
CA PRO A 58 0.23 5.44 -15.00
C PRO A 58 1.34 5.49 -16.06
N HIS A 59 2.59 5.73 -15.68
CA HIS A 59 3.73 5.76 -16.61
C HIS A 59 4.09 4.37 -17.13
N LEU A 60 3.91 3.34 -16.29
CA LEU A 60 4.28 1.97 -16.60
C LEU A 60 3.10 1.12 -17.09
N GLN A 61 1.86 1.62 -17.01
CA GLN A 61 0.63 0.84 -17.16
C GLN A 61 0.62 -0.10 -18.38
N ALA A 62 0.99 0.40 -19.56
CA ALA A 62 1.00 -0.39 -20.79
C ALA A 62 2.04 -1.53 -20.74
N HIS A 63 3.18 -1.30 -20.10
CA HIS A 63 4.26 -2.28 -19.97
C HIS A 63 3.93 -3.30 -18.87
N LEU A 64 3.38 -2.84 -17.74
CA LEU A 64 2.91 -3.70 -16.66
C LEU A 64 1.79 -4.63 -17.13
N ALA A 65 0.86 -4.14 -17.95
CA ALA A 65 -0.18 -4.97 -18.54
C ALA A 65 0.39 -6.10 -19.43
N GLN A 66 1.52 -5.88 -20.12
CA GLN A 66 2.21 -6.94 -20.89
C GLN A 66 2.85 -8.01 -19.98
N LEU A 67 3.18 -7.64 -18.74
CA LEU A 67 3.66 -8.55 -17.70
C LEU A 67 2.51 -9.16 -16.87
N ASN A 68 1.25 -8.93 -17.24
CA ASN A 68 0.03 -9.31 -16.51
C ASN A 68 -0.10 -8.69 -15.11
N PHE A 69 0.53 -7.54 -14.86
CA PHE A 69 0.29 -6.75 -13.67
C PHE A 69 -0.85 -5.75 -13.89
N HIS A 70 -1.75 -5.68 -12.91
CA HIS A 70 -2.84 -4.72 -12.87
C HIS A 70 -2.81 -3.91 -11.57
N ALA A 71 -3.63 -2.84 -11.52
CA ALA A 71 -3.77 -2.00 -10.32
C ALA A 71 -4.15 -2.80 -9.06
N HIS A 72 -4.82 -3.94 -9.24
CA HIS A 72 -5.21 -4.84 -8.16
C HIS A 72 -4.03 -5.62 -7.55
N ASP A 73 -2.89 -5.70 -8.24
CA ASP A 73 -1.64 -6.37 -7.83
C ASP A 73 -0.64 -5.42 -7.17
N VAL A 74 -1.04 -4.16 -7.00
CA VAL A 74 -0.23 -3.11 -6.36
C VAL A 74 -0.53 -3.03 -4.87
N ILE A 75 0.53 -2.98 -4.08
CA ILE A 75 0.59 -2.60 -2.66
C ILE A 75 1.08 -1.16 -2.59
N ASP A 76 0.24 -0.23 -2.17
CA ASP A 76 0.63 1.17 -2.04
C ASP A 76 0.79 1.53 -0.55
N THR A 77 2.06 1.65 -0.12
CA THR A 77 2.39 1.93 1.29
C THR A 77 1.89 3.30 1.74
N LEU A 78 1.72 4.26 0.84
CA LEU A 78 1.14 5.56 1.21
C LEU A 78 -0.32 5.40 1.67
N LEU A 79 -1.07 4.48 1.06
CA LEU A 79 -2.45 4.19 1.47
C LEU A 79 -2.51 3.36 2.76
N LEU A 80 -1.55 2.47 2.97
CA LEU A 80 -1.47 1.63 4.18
C LEU A 80 -1.04 2.42 5.42
N SER A 81 -0.16 3.40 5.26
CA SER A 81 0.38 4.20 6.36
C SER A 81 -0.69 4.86 7.26
N PRO A 82 -1.68 5.61 6.76
CA PRO A 82 -2.74 6.18 7.61
C PRO A 82 -3.68 5.12 8.19
N LEU A 83 -3.76 3.93 7.57
CA LEU A 83 -4.54 2.81 8.11
C LEU A 83 -3.85 2.15 9.31
N LEU A 84 -2.52 2.04 9.28
CA LEU A 84 -1.75 1.22 10.24
C LEU A 84 -0.97 2.07 11.25
N PHE A 85 -0.76 3.35 10.96
CA PHE A 85 -0.08 4.31 11.83
C PHE A 85 -0.88 5.62 11.99
N PRO A 86 -2.19 5.59 12.32
CA PRO A 86 -3.09 6.75 12.29
C PRO A 86 -2.64 7.93 13.17
N ALA A 87 -1.87 7.70 14.25
CA ALA A 87 -1.33 8.75 15.12
C ALA A 87 -0.09 9.48 14.56
N ARG A 88 0.40 9.13 13.36
CA ARG A 88 1.58 9.74 12.74
C ARG A 88 1.19 10.54 11.49
N PRO A 89 0.60 11.74 11.64
CA PRO A 89 0.03 12.50 10.51
C PRO A 89 1.05 12.88 9.42
N TYR A 90 2.35 12.83 9.72
CA TYR A 90 3.43 12.99 8.75
C TYR A 90 3.95 11.60 8.38
N HIS A 91 3.53 11.10 7.21
CA HIS A 91 3.94 9.81 6.65
C HIS A 91 4.88 9.95 5.46
N ALA A 92 5.30 11.17 5.13
CA ALA A 92 6.19 11.41 4.01
C ALA A 92 7.58 10.91 4.39
N LEU A 93 7.86 9.61 4.20
CA LEU A 93 9.16 8.94 4.37
C LEU A 93 10.07 9.79 5.26
N ASP A 94 9.71 9.89 6.55
CA ASP A 94 10.04 11.03 7.40
C ASP A 94 11.51 11.42 7.20
N LYS A 95 11.80 12.72 7.16
CA LYS A 95 13.17 13.25 7.07
C LYS A 95 14.14 12.57 8.06
N ASP A 96 13.65 11.98 9.15
CA ASP A 96 14.44 11.18 10.09
C ASP A 96 14.99 9.86 9.51
N TYR A 97 14.35 9.26 8.50
CA TYR A 97 14.92 8.15 7.71
C TYR A 97 15.88 8.65 6.62
N LYS A 98 15.55 9.78 5.94
CA LYS A 98 16.42 10.36 4.90
C LYS A 98 17.67 11.06 5.46
N THR A 99 17.73 11.40 6.75
CA THR A 99 18.88 12.09 7.36
C THR A 99 20.13 11.22 7.52
N GLN A 100 20.05 9.90 7.29
CA GLN A 100 21.22 9.04 7.20
C GLN A 100 21.78 8.89 5.77
N PHE A 101 21.06 9.38 4.76
CA PHE A 101 21.43 9.28 3.35
C PHE A 101 21.36 10.67 2.70
N ASP A 102 22.38 11.47 3.00
CA ASP A 102 22.68 12.76 2.36
C ASP A 102 23.24 12.55 0.93
N GLU A 103 22.49 11.83 0.09
CA GLU A 103 22.78 11.72 -1.34
C GLU A 103 21.46 11.88 -2.12
N SER A 104 21.54 12.53 -3.29
CA SER A 104 20.45 12.86 -4.22
C SER A 104 19.26 11.89 -4.25
N ASN A 105 18.04 12.39 -4.50
CA ASN A 105 16.82 11.61 -4.82
C ASN A 105 17.19 10.34 -5.61
N ASN A 106 17.18 9.18 -4.94
CA ASN A 106 17.69 7.93 -5.47
C ASN A 106 16.56 6.91 -5.35
N PRO A 107 15.95 6.52 -6.48
CA PRO A 107 14.76 5.67 -6.45
C PRO A 107 15.06 4.26 -5.91
N LEU A 108 16.30 3.76 -6.03
CA LEU A 108 16.67 2.49 -5.41
C LEU A 108 16.72 2.59 -3.88
N THR A 109 17.20 3.70 -3.34
CA THR A 109 17.13 3.97 -1.89
C THR A 109 15.68 4.04 -1.42
N ASP A 110 14.81 4.73 -2.14
CA ASP A 110 13.38 4.82 -1.82
C ASP A 110 12.69 3.44 -1.90
N CYS A 111 13.12 2.53 -2.80
CA CYS A 111 12.67 1.14 -2.80
C CYS A 111 13.03 0.38 -1.52
N PHE A 112 14.26 0.55 -0.99
CA PHE A 112 14.65 -0.09 0.27
C PHE A 112 13.83 0.42 1.45
N ILE A 113 13.62 1.74 1.53
CA ILE A 113 12.80 2.33 2.59
C ILE A 113 11.35 1.84 2.49
N THR A 114 10.80 1.77 1.27
CA THR A 114 9.45 1.25 1.04
C THR A 114 9.31 -0.20 1.47
N ARG A 115 10.31 -1.05 1.23
CA ARG A 115 10.31 -2.44 1.71
C ARG A 115 10.28 -2.50 3.23
N ASP A 116 11.16 -1.75 3.90
CA ASP A 116 11.24 -1.75 5.36
C ASP A 116 9.96 -1.14 6.00
N LEU A 117 9.32 -0.19 5.31
CA LEU A 117 8.00 0.34 5.67
C LEU A 117 6.92 -0.71 5.53
N LEU A 118 6.85 -1.43 4.40
CA LEU A 118 5.87 -2.51 4.21
C LEU A 118 6.02 -3.59 5.28
N ASP A 119 7.24 -3.98 5.64
CA ASP A 119 7.50 -4.94 6.72
C ASP A 119 6.93 -4.43 8.06
N SER A 120 7.08 -3.14 8.33
CA SER A 120 6.53 -2.49 9.53
C SER A 120 4.99 -2.44 9.49
N GLU A 121 4.40 -2.17 8.33
CA GLU A 121 2.96 -2.15 8.09
C GLU A 121 2.35 -3.56 8.29
N GLN A 122 2.95 -4.60 7.72
CA GLN A 122 2.52 -5.98 7.93
C GLN A 122 2.56 -6.37 9.42
N GLN A 123 3.63 -6.02 10.12
CA GLN A 123 3.74 -6.25 11.55
C GLN A 123 2.69 -5.49 12.35
N ALA A 124 2.40 -4.23 11.99
CA ALA A 124 1.37 -3.43 12.63
C ALA A 124 -0.02 -4.06 12.43
N PHE A 125 -0.32 -4.52 11.21
CA PHE A 125 -1.58 -5.19 10.89
C PHE A 125 -1.79 -6.44 11.75
N PHE A 126 -0.79 -7.31 11.86
CA PHE A 126 -0.90 -8.53 12.68
C PHE A 126 -0.96 -8.28 14.20
N ARG A 127 -0.62 -7.07 14.67
CA ARG A 127 -0.80 -6.67 16.07
C ARG A 127 -2.20 -6.15 16.36
N LEU A 128 -3.00 -5.82 15.33
CA LEU A 128 -4.38 -5.41 15.53
C LEU A 128 -5.22 -6.54 16.14
N PRO A 129 -6.28 -6.23 16.90
CA PRO A 129 -7.30 -7.20 17.27
C PRO A 129 -7.88 -7.93 16.04
N GLU A 130 -8.21 -9.22 16.17
CA GLU A 130 -8.75 -10.05 15.08
C GLU A 130 -10.00 -9.43 14.42
N ASN A 131 -10.88 -8.82 15.22
CA ASN A 131 -12.04 -8.11 14.71
C ASN A 131 -11.64 -6.97 13.77
N LEU A 132 -10.60 -6.20 14.11
CA LEU A 132 -10.11 -5.10 13.28
C LEU A 132 -9.42 -5.59 12.01
N GLN A 133 -8.62 -6.65 12.11
CA GLN A 133 -8.04 -7.30 10.93
C GLN A 133 -9.14 -7.75 9.96
N THR A 134 -10.20 -8.36 10.49
CA THR A 134 -11.37 -8.79 9.71
C THR A 134 -12.11 -7.61 9.10
N ILE A 135 -12.40 -6.55 9.87
CA ILE A 135 -13.06 -5.34 9.37
C ILE A 135 -12.26 -4.73 8.22
N PHE A 136 -10.95 -4.51 8.38
CA PHE A 136 -10.13 -3.91 7.33
C PHE A 136 -10.06 -4.79 6.08
N TYR A 137 -9.94 -6.11 6.24
CA TYR A 137 -9.99 -7.01 5.10
C TYR A 137 -11.34 -6.98 4.37
N GLN A 138 -12.46 -6.95 5.10
CA GLN A 138 -13.79 -6.88 4.51
C GLN A 138 -14.04 -5.55 3.77
N LEU A 139 -13.49 -4.44 4.28
CA LEU A 139 -13.62 -3.13 3.64
C LEU A 139 -12.67 -2.94 2.44
N LEU A 140 -11.45 -3.48 2.53
CA LEU A 140 -10.35 -3.11 1.62
C LEU A 140 -9.80 -4.26 0.78
N GLY A 141 -10.19 -5.50 1.05
CA GLY A 141 -9.60 -6.71 0.45
C GLY A 141 -9.74 -6.82 -1.06
N GLN A 142 -10.61 -6.00 -1.68
CA GLN A 142 -10.82 -5.92 -3.14
C GLN A 142 -10.46 -4.54 -3.71
N THR A 143 -9.93 -3.64 -2.89
CA THR A 143 -9.62 -2.26 -3.28
C THR A 143 -8.18 -2.16 -3.78
N ASN A 144 -7.98 -1.54 -4.95
CA ASN A 144 -6.63 -1.32 -5.50
C ASN A 144 -5.73 -0.59 -4.49
N GLY A 145 -4.45 -0.97 -4.43
CA GLY A 145 -3.49 -0.48 -3.44
C GLY A 145 -3.54 -1.21 -2.08
N PHE A 146 -4.66 -1.88 -1.76
CA PHE A 146 -4.82 -2.67 -0.53
C PHE A 146 -4.99 -4.16 -0.79
N ALA A 147 -5.66 -4.56 -1.86
CA ALA A 147 -6.00 -5.97 -2.10
C ALA A 147 -4.76 -6.86 -2.15
N ALA A 148 -3.69 -6.40 -2.82
CA ALA A 148 -2.43 -7.11 -2.88
C ALA A 148 -1.72 -7.20 -1.52
N PHE A 149 -1.95 -6.26 -0.60
CA PHE A 149 -1.39 -6.32 0.75
C PHE A 149 -1.90 -7.57 1.48
N PHE A 150 -3.23 -7.76 1.51
CA PHE A 150 -3.82 -8.95 2.14
C PHE A 150 -3.45 -10.25 1.42
N ARG A 151 -3.48 -10.25 0.07
CA ARG A 151 -3.08 -11.42 -0.71
C ARG A 151 -1.62 -11.79 -0.45
N SER A 152 -0.72 -10.81 -0.36
CA SER A 152 0.72 -11.05 -0.15
C SER A 152 1.05 -11.68 1.20
N MET A 153 0.24 -11.40 2.23
CA MET A 153 0.34 -12.03 3.54
C MET A 153 -0.45 -13.35 3.66
N GLY A 154 -1.21 -13.72 2.62
CA GLY A 154 -2.16 -14.85 2.70
C GLY A 154 -3.32 -14.61 3.68
N PHE A 155 -3.60 -13.35 4.03
CA PHE A 155 -4.65 -13.01 4.97
C PHE A 155 -6.02 -13.05 4.30
N GLN A 156 -6.92 -13.82 4.89
CA GLN A 156 -8.32 -13.88 4.49
C GLN A 156 -9.17 -14.04 5.75
N ALA A 157 -10.25 -13.28 5.83
CA ALA A 157 -11.21 -13.41 6.91
C ALA A 157 -12.62 -13.45 6.32
N ALA A 158 -13.42 -14.43 6.71
CA ALA A 158 -14.83 -14.48 6.34
C ALA A 158 -15.64 -13.69 7.37
N CYS A 159 -16.59 -12.88 6.91
CA CYS A 159 -17.53 -12.17 7.76
C CYS A 159 -18.90 -12.17 7.09
N ASN A 160 -19.92 -12.62 7.82
CA ASN A 160 -21.28 -12.62 7.28
C ASN A 160 -21.92 -11.23 7.33
N ASP A 161 -21.56 -10.43 8.33
CA ASP A 161 -22.12 -9.10 8.58
C ASP A 161 -21.03 -8.19 9.15
N VAL A 162 -20.35 -7.47 8.26
CA VAL A 162 -19.29 -6.53 8.64
C VAL A 162 -19.85 -5.31 9.39
N ALA A 163 -21.10 -4.89 9.12
CA ALA A 163 -21.73 -3.79 9.82
C ALA A 163 -21.96 -4.13 11.30
N GLN A 164 -22.46 -5.34 11.58
CA GLN A 164 -22.61 -5.86 12.94
C GLN A 164 -21.24 -5.96 13.64
N LEU A 165 -20.21 -6.45 12.96
CA LEU A 165 -18.86 -6.56 13.53
C LEU A 165 -18.29 -5.18 13.89
N ILE A 166 -18.48 -4.18 13.02
CA ILE A 166 -18.08 -2.78 13.29
C ILE A 166 -18.85 -2.25 14.50
N HIS A 167 -20.18 -2.43 14.56
CA HIS A 167 -20.98 -1.99 15.70
C HIS A 167 -20.52 -2.62 17.02
N GLN A 168 -20.23 -3.92 17.03
CA GLN A 168 -19.75 -4.61 18.23
C GLN A 168 -18.38 -4.09 18.67
N THR A 169 -17.47 -3.92 17.70
CA THR A 169 -16.09 -3.47 17.95
C THR A 169 -16.05 -2.03 18.44
N PHE A 170 -16.95 -1.16 17.97
CA PHE A 170 -16.95 0.28 18.22
C PHE A 170 -18.22 0.78 18.92
N HIS A 171 -18.90 -0.07 19.71
CA HIS A 171 -20.23 0.22 20.27
C HIS A 171 -20.30 1.48 21.13
N GLU A 172 -19.20 1.88 21.78
CA GLU A 172 -19.14 3.11 22.59
C GLU A 172 -18.68 4.34 21.80
N HIS A 173 -18.27 4.18 20.54
CA HIS A 173 -17.62 5.23 19.75
C HIS A 173 -18.39 5.59 18.48
N ILE A 174 -19.27 4.73 18.01
CA ILE A 174 -20.10 4.95 16.82
C ILE A 174 -21.58 4.96 17.22
N CYS A 175 -22.33 5.89 16.63
CA CYS A 175 -23.78 5.96 16.85
C CYS A 175 -24.47 4.66 16.42
N HIS A 176 -25.34 4.13 17.28
CA HIS A 176 -26.16 2.95 16.98
C HIS A 176 -27.01 3.08 15.71
N HIS A 177 -27.43 4.31 15.36
CA HIS A 177 -28.22 4.59 14.15
C HIS A 177 -27.36 5.03 12.96
N ALA A 178 -26.03 4.89 13.03
CA ALA A 178 -25.18 5.17 11.89
C ALA A 178 -25.55 4.24 10.73
N PRO A 179 -25.74 4.76 9.50
CA PRO A 179 -26.11 3.95 8.34
C PRO A 179 -24.89 3.20 7.81
N LEU A 180 -24.36 2.23 8.58
CA LEU A 180 -23.10 1.55 8.26
C LEU A 180 -23.16 0.83 6.91
N ASP A 181 -24.27 0.17 6.58
CA ASP A 181 -24.40 -0.55 5.30
C ASP A 181 -24.19 0.37 4.09
N ASP A 182 -24.77 1.57 4.13
CA ASP A 182 -24.59 2.58 3.09
C ASP A 182 -23.14 3.07 3.02
N ILE A 183 -22.53 3.34 4.18
CA ILE A 183 -21.15 3.84 4.26
C ILE A 183 -20.15 2.76 3.81
N ILE A 184 -20.35 1.50 4.19
CA ILE A 184 -19.53 0.35 3.77
C ILE A 184 -19.57 0.23 2.24
N THR A 185 -20.75 0.36 1.65
CA THR A 185 -20.93 0.19 0.20
C THR A 185 -20.36 1.37 -0.58
N GLN A 186 -20.57 2.61 -0.11
CA GLN A 186 -20.23 3.82 -0.86
C GLN A 186 -18.82 4.33 -0.57
N HIS A 187 -18.34 4.15 0.66
CA HIS A 187 -17.12 4.76 1.18
C HIS A 187 -16.27 3.82 2.06
N PRO A 188 -15.99 2.57 1.62
CA PRO A 188 -15.31 1.59 2.45
C PRO A 188 -13.92 2.04 2.91
N THR A 189 -13.15 2.70 2.02
CA THR A 189 -11.81 3.19 2.36
C THR A 189 -11.83 4.31 3.38
N ALA A 190 -12.73 5.29 3.21
CA ALA A 190 -12.87 6.39 4.15
C ALA A 190 -13.33 5.88 5.53
N LEU A 191 -14.23 4.90 5.54
CA LEU A 191 -14.65 4.22 6.77
C LEU A 191 -13.47 3.50 7.45
N ALA A 192 -12.67 2.74 6.71
CA ALA A 192 -11.52 2.03 7.27
C ALA A 192 -10.53 2.99 7.95
N TYR A 193 -10.22 4.12 7.32
CA TYR A 193 -9.38 5.15 7.95
C TYR A 193 -10.03 5.79 9.19
N ALA A 194 -11.33 6.08 9.15
CA ALA A 194 -12.03 6.62 10.31
C ALA A 194 -12.02 5.63 11.48
N LEU A 195 -12.26 4.34 11.22
CA LEU A 195 -12.21 3.28 12.24
C LEU A 195 -10.80 3.10 12.81
N SER A 196 -9.76 3.20 11.97
CA SER A 196 -8.37 3.18 12.42
C SER A 196 -8.07 4.34 13.38
N LEU A 197 -8.50 5.56 13.03
CA LEU A 197 -8.35 6.74 13.90
C LEU A 197 -9.12 6.62 15.22
N ILE A 198 -10.33 6.05 15.20
CA ILE A 198 -11.14 5.85 16.41
C ILE A 198 -10.51 4.80 17.34
N HIS A 199 -9.86 3.77 16.77
CA HIS A 199 -9.20 2.73 17.54
C HIS A 199 -7.92 3.20 18.25
N CYS A 200 -7.27 4.23 17.71
CA CYS A 200 -5.94 4.68 18.11
C CYS A 200 -5.85 5.18 19.56
#